data_AF-A0A498D9Z0-F1
#
_entry.id   AF-A0A498D9Z0-F1
#
_cell.length_a   1.000
_cell.length_b   1.000
_cell.length_c   1.000
_cell.angle_alpha   90.00
_cell.angle_beta   90.00
_cell.angle_gamma   90.00
#
_symmetry.space_group_name_H-M   'P 1'
#
loop_
_entity.id
_entity.type
_entity.pdbx_description
1 polymer ?
#
loop_
_entity_poly.entity_id
_entity_poly.type
_entity_poly.pdbx_seq_one_letter_code
_entity_poly.pdbx_strand_id
1 'polypeptide(L)'
;MTNSALYNTNPDDNRSGHTIIFGTTGYGKSQFMSGVPIEYSKEELQEMKSEQDALEEQERKRNLEIKKTYIAHGGDVSFIDDIVKASELVPFDEKIPEDKLSEILFILDDGIFFQGLRWAFDDTEVRSELYQWLEDNQAKIKEILD
;
A
#
# COMPACT_ATOMS: atom_id res chain seq x y z
N MET A 1 7.74 33.46 9.20
CA MET A 1 8.06 32.56 10.33
C MET A 1 9.50 32.14 10.15
N THR A 2 10.34 32.38 11.15
CA THR A 2 11.80 32.25 11.09
C THR A 2 12.23 30.78 11.09
N ASN A 3 12.83 30.31 9.99
CA ASN A 3 13.53 29.03 9.94
C ASN A 3 14.84 29.16 10.72
N SER A 4 14.83 28.69 11.97
CA SER A 4 16.05 28.52 12.75
C SER A 4 16.80 27.29 12.23
N ALA A 5 17.88 27.51 11.48
CA ALA A 5 18.81 26.45 11.13
C ALA A 5 19.46 25.89 12.41
N LEU A 6 19.26 24.60 12.67
CA LEU A 6 19.92 23.87 13.76
C LEU A 6 21.39 23.63 13.35
N TYR A 7 22.29 24.54 13.73
CA TYR A 7 23.72 24.29 13.64
C TYR A 7 24.21 23.64 14.93
N ASN A 8 24.85 22.48 14.82
CA ASN A 8 25.67 21.94 15.88
C ASN A 8 27.01 22.69 15.88
N THR A 9 27.20 23.63 16.81
CA THR A 9 28.41 24.47 16.89
C THR A 9 29.43 23.95 17.89
N ASN A 10 29.48 22.63 18.15
CA ASN A 10 30.43 22.07 19.11
C ASN A 10 31.65 21.47 18.39
N PRO A 11 32.79 22.19 18.31
CA PRO A 11 33.97 21.74 17.57
C PRO A 11 34.75 20.60 18.27
N ASP A 12 34.39 20.22 19.48
CA ASP A 12 35.12 19.25 20.32
C ASP A 12 34.54 17.83 20.35
N ASP A 13 33.48 17.54 19.59
CA ASP A 13 32.95 16.16 19.53
C ASP A 13 33.77 15.30 18.56
N ASN A 14 35.03 15.04 18.93
CA ASN A 14 35.95 14.14 18.23
C ASN A 14 35.59 12.67 18.47
N ARG A 15 34.30 12.36 18.52
CA ARG A 15 33.76 11.00 18.42
C ARG A 15 33.46 10.79 16.95
N SER A 16 34.09 9.78 16.34
CA SER A 16 33.77 9.32 14.98
C SER A 16 32.29 8.91 14.92
N GLY A 17 31.40 9.88 14.73
CA GLY A 17 29.99 9.68 14.57
C GLY A 17 29.71 9.28 13.13
N HIS A 18 29.05 8.14 12.93
CA HIS A 18 28.51 7.78 11.63
C HIS A 18 27.17 8.50 11.44
N THR A 19 27.10 9.43 10.49
CA THR A 19 25.84 10.05 10.07
C THR A 19 25.14 9.12 9.08
N ILE A 20 23.94 8.67 9.43
CA ILE A 20 23.08 7.87 8.55
C ILE A 20 22.00 8.79 7.97
N ILE A 21 21.91 8.85 6.65
CA ILE A 21 20.91 9.64 5.93
C ILE A 21 19.85 8.68 5.38
N PHE A 22 18.62 8.81 5.89
CA PHE A 22 17.46 8.04 5.41
C PHE A 22 16.70 8.81 4.33
N GLY A 23 16.21 8.11 3.30
CA GLY A 23 15.37 8.70 2.24
C GLY A 23 15.14 7.73 1.07
N THR A 24 14.14 7.99 0.24
CA THR A 24 13.76 7.17 -0.92
C THR A 24 14.65 7.41 -2.14
N THR A 25 14.73 6.45 -3.06
CA THR A 25 15.53 6.51 -4.30
C THR A 25 15.00 7.65 -5.20
N GLY A 26 15.89 8.43 -5.82
CA GLY A 26 15.54 9.59 -6.65
C GLY A 26 15.75 10.97 -6.01
N TYR A 27 15.87 11.06 -4.68
CA TYR A 27 16.05 12.34 -3.95
C TYR A 27 17.51 12.82 -3.84
N GLY A 28 18.39 12.49 -4.79
CA GLY A 28 19.72 13.10 -4.86
C GLY A 28 20.65 12.84 -3.66
N LYS A 29 20.46 11.76 -2.89
CA LYS A 29 21.31 11.41 -1.73
C LYS A 29 22.81 11.38 -2.08
N SER A 30 23.15 10.98 -3.30
CA SER A 30 24.52 10.95 -3.81
C SER A 30 25.11 12.35 -4.08
N GLN A 31 24.28 13.34 -4.42
CA GLN A 31 24.69 14.73 -4.66
C GLN A 31 24.75 15.58 -3.39
N PHE A 32 24.13 15.12 -2.30
CA PHE A 32 24.24 15.78 -0.98
C PHE A 32 25.70 15.82 -0.48
N MET A 33 26.56 14.92 -0.95
CA MET A 33 28.00 14.95 -0.67
C MET A 33 28.76 16.07 -1.40
N SER A 34 28.14 16.73 -2.40
CA SER A 34 28.78 17.76 -3.24
C SER A 34 28.18 19.17 -3.12
N GLY A 35 27.32 19.42 -2.13
CA GLY A 35 27.17 20.77 -1.58
C GLY A 35 26.32 21.79 -2.35
N VAL A 36 25.28 21.41 -3.09
CA VAL A 36 24.22 22.34 -3.49
C VAL A 36 22.85 21.63 -3.44
N PRO A 37 21.86 22.13 -2.67
CA PRO A 37 20.50 21.61 -2.74
C PRO A 37 19.90 21.95 -4.10
N ILE A 38 19.46 20.93 -4.83
CA ILE A 38 18.67 21.12 -6.04
C ILE A 38 17.27 21.55 -5.60
N GLU A 39 16.98 22.85 -5.70
CA GLU A 39 15.62 23.36 -5.58
C GLU A 39 14.92 23.17 -6.93
N TYR A 40 14.07 22.16 -7.02
CA TYR A 40 13.20 21.96 -8.18
C TYR A 40 12.25 23.15 -8.34
N SER A 41 12.05 23.60 -9.57
CA SER A 41 11.04 24.59 -9.88
C SER A 41 9.64 24.03 -9.62
N LYS A 42 8.65 24.93 -9.44
CA LYS A 42 7.25 24.53 -9.26
C LYS A 42 6.71 23.74 -10.46
N GLU A 43 7.23 24.03 -11.65
CA GLU A 43 6.87 23.36 -12.91
C GLU A 43 7.43 21.94 -12.94
N GLU A 44 8.72 21.73 -12.62
CA GLU A 44 9.31 20.39 -12.50
C GLU A 44 8.63 19.53 -11.42
N LEU A 45 8.23 20.13 -10.29
CA LEU A 45 7.48 19.42 -9.24
C LEU A 45 6.06 19.03 -9.69
N GLN A 46 5.43 19.81 -10.57
CA GLN A 46 4.13 19.47 -11.14
C GLN A 46 4.25 18.38 -12.20
N GLU A 47 5.26 18.46 -13.07
CA GLU A 47 5.53 17.43 -14.07
C GLU A 47 5.84 16.09 -13.41
N MET A 48 6.75 16.05 -12.42
CA MET A 48 7.06 14.83 -11.66
C MET A 48 5.83 14.24 -10.97
N LYS A 49 4.95 15.07 -10.40
CA LYS A 49 3.68 14.59 -9.82
C LYS A 49 2.75 14.03 -10.88
N SER A 50 2.61 14.72 -12.01
CA SER A 50 1.73 14.27 -13.08
C SER A 50 2.20 12.96 -13.72
N GLU A 51 3.52 12.76 -13.85
CA GLU A 51 4.11 11.51 -14.31
C GLU A 51 3.91 10.40 -13.27
N GLN A 52 4.09 10.72 -11.99
CA GLN A 52 3.84 9.78 -10.90
C GLN A 52 2.36 9.35 -10.85
N ASP A 53 1.43 10.29 -10.91
CA ASP A 53 -0.01 10.03 -10.91
C ASP A 53 -0.41 9.17 -12.13
N ALA A 54 0.20 9.41 -13.29
CA ALA A 54 -0.05 8.62 -14.50
C ALA A 54 0.46 7.18 -14.37
N LEU A 55 1.63 6.98 -13.74
CA LEU A 55 2.16 5.65 -13.44
C LEU A 55 1.27 4.93 -12.43
N GLU A 56 0.88 5.58 -11.33
CA GLU A 56 0.00 5.00 -10.31
C GLU A 56 -1.35 4.59 -10.90
N GLU A 57 -1.94 5.40 -11.78
CA GLU A 57 -3.19 5.05 -12.47
C GLU A 57 -3.01 3.88 -13.45
N GLN A 58 -1.85 3.80 -14.12
CA GLN A 58 -1.54 2.65 -14.98
C GLN A 58 -1.41 1.36 -14.16
N GLU A 59 -0.75 1.43 -13.01
CA GLU A 59 -0.62 0.28 -12.11
C GLU A 59 -1.98 -0.15 -11.56
N ARG A 60 -2.81 0.81 -11.13
CA ARG A 60 -4.17 0.53 -10.65
C ARG A 60 -5.01 -0.19 -11.71
N LYS A 61 -4.95 0.26 -12.97
CA LYS A 61 -5.64 -0.41 -14.09
C LYS A 61 -5.12 -1.83 -14.31
N ARG A 62 -3.79 -2.00 -14.32
CA ARG A 62 -3.16 -3.32 -14.47
C ARG A 62 -3.61 -4.27 -13.36
N ASN A 63 -3.59 -3.82 -12.11
CA ASN A 63 -3.94 -4.65 -10.95
C ASN A 63 -5.41 -5.05 -10.98
N LEU A 64 -6.31 -4.12 -11.37
CA LEU A 64 -7.72 -4.43 -11.57
C LEU A 64 -7.93 -5.51 -12.64
N GLU A 65 -7.23 -5.43 -13.77
CA GLU A 65 -7.34 -6.46 -14.82
C GLU A 65 -6.79 -7.82 -14.37
N ILE A 66 -5.75 -7.85 -13.52
CA ILE A 66 -5.26 -9.10 -12.93
C ILE A 66 -6.31 -9.72 -12.02
N LYS A 67 -6.97 -8.94 -11.14
CA LYS A 67 -8.06 -9.44 -10.29
C LYS A 67 -9.24 -9.97 -11.10
N LYS A 68 -9.63 -9.28 -12.18
CA LYS A 68 -10.67 -9.78 -13.11
C LYS A 68 -10.26 -11.10 -13.74
N THR A 69 -9.01 -11.20 -14.19
CA THR A 69 -8.45 -12.42 -14.79
C THR A 69 -8.42 -13.56 -13.78
N TYR A 70 -8.04 -13.28 -12.52
CA TYR A 70 -8.07 -14.25 -11.43
C TYR A 70 -9.46 -14.87 -11.26
N ILE A 71 -10.51 -14.05 -11.16
CA ILE A 71 -11.90 -14.53 -11.10
C ILE A 71 -12.30 -15.30 -12.36
N ALA A 72 -11.99 -14.77 -13.55
CA ALA A 72 -12.35 -15.38 -14.82
C ALA A 72 -11.74 -16.79 -15.02
N HIS A 73 -10.59 -17.05 -14.39
CA HIS A 73 -9.93 -18.35 -14.41
C HIS A 73 -10.31 -19.25 -13.23
N GLY A 74 -11.35 -18.92 -12.47
CA GLY A 74 -11.82 -19.72 -11.34
C GLY A 74 -10.90 -19.61 -10.12
N GLY A 75 -10.27 -18.45 -9.93
CA GLY A 75 -9.50 -18.15 -8.74
C GLY A 75 -10.35 -18.31 -7.47
N ASP A 76 -9.72 -18.82 -6.43
CA ASP A 76 -10.38 -19.11 -5.16
C ASP A 76 -10.65 -17.81 -4.37
N VAL A 77 -11.92 -17.58 -4.01
CA VAL A 77 -12.36 -16.45 -3.17
C VAL A 77 -12.91 -16.92 -1.81
N SER A 78 -12.78 -18.21 -1.49
CA SER A 78 -13.23 -18.77 -0.20
C SER A 78 -12.53 -18.12 0.99
N PHE A 79 -11.29 -17.68 0.82
CA PHE A 79 -10.56 -16.94 1.86
C PHE A 79 -11.31 -15.66 2.29
N ILE A 80 -12.07 -15.03 1.39
CA ILE A 80 -12.90 -13.86 1.71
C ILE A 80 -14.12 -14.27 2.53
N ASP A 81 -14.79 -15.37 2.14
CA ASP A 81 -15.93 -15.92 2.89
C ASP A 81 -15.53 -16.27 4.33
N ASP A 82 -14.37 -16.91 4.50
CA ASP A 82 -13.83 -17.30 5.80
C ASP A 82 -13.56 -16.10 6.71
N ILE A 83 -12.92 -15.03 6.19
CA ILE A 83 -12.62 -13.84 7.01
C ILE A 83 -13.88 -13.06 7.35
N VAL A 84 -14.84 -12.93 6.42
CA VAL A 84 -16.09 -12.20 6.64
C VAL A 84 -16.92 -12.89 7.73
N LYS A 85 -17.00 -14.22 7.71
CA LYS A 85 -17.68 -15.02 8.74
C LYS A 85 -16.94 -14.97 10.07
N ALA A 86 -15.61 -15.09 10.06
CA ALA A 86 -14.80 -15.00 11.27
C ALA A 86 -14.89 -13.63 11.95
N SER A 87 -15.13 -12.56 11.19
CA SER A 87 -15.34 -11.20 11.70
C SER A 87 -16.80 -10.89 12.05
N GLU A 88 -17.67 -11.90 12.11
CA GLU A 88 -19.08 -11.79 12.51
C GLU A 88 -19.90 -10.77 11.67
N LEU A 89 -19.48 -10.52 10.43
CA LEU A 89 -20.21 -9.64 9.51
C LEU A 89 -21.45 -10.29 8.94
N VAL A 90 -21.40 -11.61 8.80
CA VAL A 90 -22.45 -12.47 8.27
C VAL A 90 -22.55 -13.70 9.17
N PRO A 91 -23.75 -14.23 9.45
CA PRO A 91 -23.92 -15.50 10.14
C PRO A 91 -23.11 -16.63 9.48
N PHE A 92 -22.54 -17.52 10.30
CA PHE A 92 -21.69 -18.62 9.81
C PHE A 92 -22.40 -19.56 8.82
N ASP A 93 -23.71 -19.76 8.99
CA ASP A 93 -24.54 -20.64 8.17
C ASP A 93 -25.02 -19.98 6.87
N GLU A 94 -24.82 -18.68 6.72
CA GLU A 94 -25.27 -17.95 5.54
C GLU A 94 -24.25 -18.06 4.40
N LYS A 95 -24.77 -18.32 3.20
CA LYS A 95 -23.96 -18.43 2.00
C LYS A 95 -23.84 -17.06 1.35
N ILE A 96 -22.61 -16.52 1.32
CA ILE A 96 -22.33 -15.28 0.61
C ILE A 96 -22.34 -15.55 -0.90
N PRO A 97 -23.08 -14.76 -1.71
CA PRO A 97 -23.04 -14.87 -3.16
C PRO A 97 -21.65 -14.59 -3.74
N GLU A 98 -21.26 -15.34 -4.78
CA GLU A 98 -19.92 -15.21 -5.41
C GLU A 98 -19.67 -13.82 -6.02
N ASP A 99 -20.72 -13.13 -6.47
CA ASP A 99 -20.64 -11.76 -6.97
C ASP A 99 -20.26 -10.76 -5.87
N LYS A 100 -20.80 -10.92 -4.66
CA LYS A 100 -20.42 -10.10 -3.50
C LYS A 100 -18.99 -10.39 -3.06
N LEU A 101 -18.56 -11.65 -3.05
CA LEU A 101 -17.16 -12.03 -2.78
C LEU A 101 -16.19 -11.42 -3.82
N SER A 102 -16.60 -11.42 -5.09
CA SER A 102 -15.83 -10.80 -6.18
C SER A 102 -15.73 -9.28 -6.02
N GLU A 103 -16.80 -8.63 -5.57
CA GLU A 103 -16.80 -7.19 -5.29
C GLU A 103 -15.85 -6.84 -4.13
N ILE A 104 -15.85 -7.65 -3.06
CA ILE A 104 -14.91 -7.53 -1.95
C ILE A 104 -13.46 -7.73 -2.44
N LEU A 105 -13.21 -8.69 -3.33
CA LEU A 105 -11.88 -8.88 -3.95
C LEU A 105 -11.43 -7.64 -4.73
N PHE A 106 -12.34 -6.92 -5.40
CA PHE A 106 -11.97 -5.74 -6.17
C PHE A 106 -11.57 -4.55 -5.30
N ILE A 107 -12.14 -4.43 -4.10
CA ILE A 107 -11.76 -3.39 -3.13
C ILE A 107 -10.60 -3.81 -2.22
N LEU A 108 -10.21 -5.09 -2.21
CA LEU A 108 -9.04 -5.59 -1.48
C LEU A 108 -7.78 -4.82 -1.87
N ASP A 109 -6.93 -4.48 -0.91
CA ASP A 109 -5.67 -3.80 -1.22
C ASP A 109 -4.80 -4.68 -2.13
N ASP A 110 -4.28 -4.08 -3.20
CA ASP A 110 -3.48 -4.80 -4.20
C ASP A 110 -2.26 -5.47 -3.56
N GLY A 111 -1.63 -4.82 -2.58
CA GLY A 111 -0.51 -5.37 -1.83
C GLY A 111 -0.85 -6.71 -1.18
N ILE A 112 -1.98 -6.77 -0.46
CA ILE A 112 -2.44 -7.97 0.23
C ILE A 112 -2.84 -9.06 -0.78
N PHE A 113 -3.54 -8.68 -1.84
CA PHE A 113 -3.90 -9.60 -2.92
C PHE A 113 -2.66 -10.27 -3.55
N PHE A 114 -1.63 -9.50 -3.90
CA PHE A 114 -0.42 -10.05 -4.49
C PHE A 114 0.44 -10.84 -3.49
N GLN A 115 0.42 -10.49 -2.20
CA GLN A 115 1.02 -11.32 -1.17
C GLN A 115 0.34 -12.68 -1.09
N GLY A 116 -0.99 -12.72 -1.09
CA GLY A 116 -1.76 -13.97 -1.11
C GLY A 116 -1.51 -14.81 -2.36
N LEU A 117 -1.38 -14.20 -3.54
CA LEU A 117 -0.96 -14.93 -4.74
C LEU A 117 0.45 -15.51 -4.63
N ARG A 118 1.35 -14.87 -3.88
CA ARG A 118 2.75 -15.28 -3.76
C ARG A 118 2.93 -16.35 -2.69
N TRP A 119 2.28 -16.20 -1.53
CA TRP A 119 2.53 -16.97 -0.30
C TRP A 119 1.34 -17.84 0.13
N ALA A 120 0.23 -17.77 -0.60
CA ALA A 120 -1.10 -18.30 -0.27
C ALA A 120 -1.88 -17.44 0.74
N PHE A 121 -3.21 -17.42 0.61
CA PHE A 121 -4.11 -16.62 1.45
C PHE A 121 -4.32 -17.22 2.85
N ASP A 122 -3.94 -18.48 3.05
CA ASP A 122 -3.96 -19.18 4.33
C ASP A 122 -2.66 -18.99 5.14
N ASP A 123 -1.64 -18.37 4.54
CA ASP A 123 -0.42 -17.99 5.25
C ASP A 123 -0.74 -17.06 6.42
N THR A 124 -0.05 -17.26 7.56
CA THR A 124 -0.37 -16.56 8.80
C THR A 124 -0.16 -15.05 8.72
N GLU A 125 0.86 -14.59 7.98
CA GLU A 125 1.14 -13.16 7.84
C GLU A 125 0.12 -12.51 6.92
N VAL A 126 -0.13 -13.13 5.77
CA VAL A 126 -1.15 -12.67 4.80
C VAL A 126 -2.53 -12.62 5.44
N ARG A 127 -2.89 -13.66 6.19
CA ARG A 127 -4.16 -13.74 6.91
C ARG A 127 -4.28 -12.65 7.98
N SER A 128 -3.21 -12.32 8.68
CA SER A 128 -3.21 -11.22 9.64
C SER A 128 -3.45 -9.87 8.97
N GLU A 129 -2.80 -9.61 7.82
CA GLU A 129 -3.02 -8.40 7.04
C GLU A 129 -4.46 -8.32 6.49
N LEU A 130 -5.01 -9.45 6.03
CA LEU A 130 -6.39 -9.55 5.57
C LEU A 130 -7.41 -9.18 6.66
N TYR A 131 -7.23 -9.68 7.89
CA TYR A 131 -8.11 -9.31 9.00
C TYR A 131 -8.03 -7.82 9.32
N GLN A 132 -6.81 -7.27 9.40
CA GLN A 132 -6.62 -5.85 9.67
C GLN A 132 -7.28 -5.00 8.58
N TRP A 133 -7.08 -5.35 7.32
CA TRP A 133 -7.70 -4.68 6.19
C TRP A 133 -9.23 -4.75 6.23
N LEU A 134 -9.80 -5.90 6.60
CA LEU A 134 -11.24 -6.08 6.72
C LEU A 134 -11.82 -5.24 7.87
N GLU A 135 -11.14 -5.16 9.01
CA GLU A 135 -11.51 -4.27 10.13
C GLU A 135 -11.51 -2.81 9.69
N ASP A 136 -10.49 -2.37 8.96
CA ASP A 136 -10.38 -0.99 8.46
C ASP A 136 -11.44 -0.65 7.39
N ASN A 137 -11.95 -1.66 6.67
CA ASN A 137 -12.94 -1.50 5.59
C ASN A 137 -14.33 -2.03 5.93
N GLN A 138 -14.61 -2.30 7.21
CA GLN A 138 -15.82 -2.98 7.67
C GLN A 138 -17.11 -2.32 7.16
N ALA A 139 -17.18 -0.99 7.14
CA ALA A 139 -18.35 -0.25 6.67
C ALA A 139 -18.65 -0.50 5.19
N LYS A 140 -17.62 -0.45 4.32
CA LYS A 140 -17.78 -0.70 2.88
C LYS A 140 -18.15 -2.15 2.61
N ILE A 141 -17.56 -3.08 3.35
CA ILE A 141 -17.86 -4.51 3.20
C ILE A 141 -19.31 -4.79 3.59
N LYS A 142 -19.84 -4.16 4.65
CA LYS A 142 -21.27 -4.25 5.01
C LYS A 142 -22.18 -3.71 3.90
N GLU A 143 -21.84 -2.56 3.29
CA GLU A 143 -22.61 -2.03 2.15
C GLU A 143 -22.62 -2.97 0.95
N ILE A 144 -21.52 -3.72 0.74
CA ILE A 144 -21.46 -4.76 -0.30
C ILE A 144 -22.29 -5.97 0.11
N LEU A 145 -22.37 -6.34 1.38
CA LEU A 145 -23.08 -7.55 1.82
C LEU A 145 -24.60 -7.37 1.91
N ASP A 146 -25.07 -6.13 2.09
CA ASP A 146 -26.49 -5.76 2.03
C ASP A 146 -27.10 -5.89 0.61
#